data_AF-A0AAP2JW95-F1
#
_entry.id   AF-A0AAP2JW95-F1
#
_cell.length_a   1.000
_cell.length_b   1.000
_cell.length_c   1.000
_cell.angle_alpha   90.00
_cell.angle_beta   90.00
_cell.angle_gamma   90.00
#
_symmetry.space_group_name_H-M   'P 1'
#
loop_
_entity.id
_entity.type
_entity.pdbx_description
1 polymer ?
#
loop_
_entity_poly.entity_id
_entity_poly.type
_entity_poly.pdbx_seq_one_letter_code
_entity_poly.pdbx_strand_id
1 'polypeptide(L)'
;MSTILKDFVLMALPHREWSCEAIHFRVKLCPEPGKLGNKNHTYIILEDLYGFDTNENSLVVLTKILLQRFPHLPPNRVHILIHSRDMSKSLGTKVLRYDLLRDEERQVKLDKKPEDVSEKSGYVSMCTF
;
A
#
# COMPACT_ATOMS: atom_id res chain seq x y z
N MET A 1 10.45 7.99 -16.14
CA MET A 1 9.85 6.65 -16.28
C MET A 1 9.48 6.13 -14.90
N SER A 2 8.21 5.85 -14.63
CA SER A 2 7.81 5.09 -13.44
C SER A 2 8.01 3.61 -13.74
N THR A 3 9.01 2.99 -13.14
CA THR A 3 9.19 1.53 -13.26
C THR A 3 8.08 0.85 -12.46
N ILE A 4 7.33 -0.04 -13.12
CA ILE A 4 6.32 -0.89 -12.47
C ILE A 4 6.96 -2.26 -12.27
N LEU A 5 7.17 -2.64 -11.01
CA LEU A 5 7.52 -4.02 -10.65
C LEU A 5 6.24 -4.74 -10.21
N LYS A 6 6.01 -5.97 -10.67
CA LYS A 6 4.95 -6.86 -10.19
C LYS A 6 5.61 -7.97 -9.39
N ASP A 7 5.09 -8.26 -8.20
CA ASP A 7 5.66 -9.27 -7.30
C ASP A 7 4.56 -9.81 -6.36
N PHE A 8 4.87 -10.82 -5.55
CA PHE A 8 3.94 -11.40 -4.58
C PHE A 8 4.63 -11.78 -3.26
N VAL A 9 3.84 -11.79 -2.19
CA VAL A 9 4.21 -12.35 -0.88
C VAL A 9 3.35 -13.57 -0.62
N LEU A 10 3.98 -14.70 -0.28
CA LEU A 10 3.28 -15.84 0.30
C LEU A 10 3.21 -15.65 1.82
N MET A 11 2.03 -15.55 2.40
CA MET A 11 1.87 -15.46 3.85
C MET A 11 0.56 -16.08 4.32
N ALA A 12 0.57 -16.55 5.57
CA ALA A 12 -0.65 -16.87 6.29
C ALA A 12 -1.41 -15.57 6.60
N LEU A 13 -2.71 -15.55 6.33
CA LEU A 13 -3.59 -14.45 6.70
C LEU A 13 -4.16 -14.69 8.09
N PRO A 14 -3.80 -13.90 9.14
CA PRO A 14 -4.26 -14.13 10.51
C PRO A 14 -5.78 -14.21 10.69
N HIS A 15 -6.54 -13.69 9.74
CA HIS A 15 -8.01 -13.63 9.77
C HIS A 15 -8.71 -14.72 8.95
N ARG A 16 -7.96 -15.58 8.24
CA ARG A 16 -8.49 -16.74 7.52
C ARG A 16 -7.80 -17.98 8.10
N GLU A 17 -8.57 -18.89 8.70
CA GLU A 17 -8.01 -20.10 9.29
C GLU A 17 -7.33 -20.97 8.21
N TRP A 18 -6.03 -21.23 8.40
CA TRP A 18 -5.19 -22.18 7.66
C TRP A 18 -5.14 -22.08 6.12
N SER A 19 -4.96 -20.87 5.56
CA SER A 19 -4.44 -20.73 4.20
C SER A 19 -3.20 -19.82 4.14
N CYS A 20 -2.16 -20.30 3.48
CA CYS A 20 -1.09 -19.44 2.95
C CYS A 20 -1.58 -18.93 1.60
N GLU A 21 -1.65 -17.61 1.45
CA GLU A 21 -2.15 -16.96 0.23
C GLU A 21 -1.02 -16.21 -0.46
N ALA A 22 -1.03 -16.23 -1.79
CA ALA A 22 -0.12 -15.44 -2.62
C ALA A 22 -0.73 -14.05 -2.86
N ILE A 23 -0.31 -13.07 -2.04
CA ILE A 23 -0.77 -11.69 -2.17
C ILE A 23 0.08 -10.98 -3.21
N HIS A 24 -0.55 -10.61 -4.32
CA HIS A 24 0.10 -9.92 -5.41
C HIS A 24 0.11 -8.42 -5.15
N PHE A 25 1.23 -7.76 -5.47
CA PHE A 25 1.36 -6.32 -5.35
C PHE A 25 2.15 -5.75 -6.52
N ARG A 26 1.94 -4.46 -6.77
CA ARG A 26 2.72 -3.66 -7.71
C ARG A 26 3.56 -2.66 -6.94
N VAL A 27 4.79 -2.43 -7.37
CA VAL A 27 5.62 -1.34 -6.86
C VAL A 27 5.77 -0.29 -7.94
N LYS A 28 5.44 0.96 -7.60
CA LYS A 28 5.62 2.12 -8.49
C LYS A 28 6.50 3.17 -7.83
N LEU A 29 7.43 3.71 -8.61
CA LEU A 29 8.27 4.84 -8.22
C LEU A 29 7.85 6.08 -9.02
N CYS A 30 7.24 7.05 -8.36
CA CYS A 30 6.77 8.29 -9.01
C CYS A 30 6.67 9.46 -8.01
N PRO A 31 6.59 10.71 -8.47
CA PRO A 31 6.31 11.86 -7.60
C PRO A 31 4.97 11.73 -6.88
N GLU A 32 4.84 12.37 -5.72
CA GLU A 32 3.58 12.36 -4.98
C GLU A 32 2.46 13.04 -5.78
N PRO A 33 1.33 12.36 -6.07
CA PRO A 33 0.24 12.95 -6.83
C PRO A 33 -0.29 14.23 -6.17
N GLY A 34 -0.37 15.30 -6.96
CA GLY A 34 -0.87 16.61 -6.50
C GLY A 34 0.15 17.47 -5.74
N LYS A 35 1.41 17.03 -5.56
CA LYS A 35 2.48 17.87 -5.00
C LYS A 35 3.56 18.16 -6.04
N LEU A 36 3.90 19.44 -6.19
CA LEU A 36 5.05 19.89 -6.98
C LEU A 36 6.31 19.81 -6.11
N GLY A 37 7.07 18.71 -6.23
CA GLY A 37 8.28 18.49 -5.42
C GLY A 37 9.11 17.28 -5.87
N ASN A 38 10.41 17.51 -6.10
CA ASN A 38 11.37 16.73 -6.90
C ASN A 38 11.76 15.30 -6.45
N LYS A 39 11.03 14.65 -5.53
CA LYS A 39 11.46 13.33 -5.03
C LYS A 39 10.41 12.28 -5.32
N ASN A 40 10.87 11.15 -5.84
CA ASN A 40 10.00 10.00 -6.06
C ASN A 40 9.67 9.33 -4.73
N HIS A 41 8.42 8.88 -4.64
CA HIS A 41 7.86 8.06 -3.60
C HIS A 41 7.67 6.65 -4.15
N THR A 42 7.82 5.67 -3.27
CA THR A 42 7.59 4.26 -3.57
C THR A 42 6.19 3.89 -3.09
N TYR A 43 5.36 3.46 -4.03
CA TYR A 43 4.00 3.01 -3.76
C TYR A 43 3.93 1.50 -3.93
N ILE A 44 3.57 0.80 -2.85
CA ILE A 44 3.24 -0.62 -2.87
C ILE A 44 1.72 -0.72 -2.99
N ILE A 45 1.24 -1.19 -4.13
CA ILE A 45 -0.16 -1.13 -4.54
C ILE A 45 -0.74 -2.55 -4.49
N LEU A 46 -1.78 -2.72 -3.69
CA LEU A 46 -2.47 -3.98 -3.43
C LEU A 46 -3.93 -3.85 -3.86
N GLU A 47 -4.43 -4.82 -4.61
CA GLU A 47 -5.88 -4.98 -4.80
C GLU A 47 -6.45 -5.70 -3.59
N ASP A 48 -7.50 -5.15 -2.99
CA ASP A 48 -8.06 -5.68 -1.76
C ASP A 48 -8.98 -6.89 -1.97
N LEU A 49 -8.41 -8.00 -2.44
CA LEU A 49 -9.10 -9.29 -2.57
C LEU A 49 -9.15 -10.05 -1.23
N TYR A 50 -8.43 -9.56 -0.23
CA TYR A 50 -8.16 -10.30 1.00
C TYR A 50 -8.74 -9.63 2.25
N GLY A 51 -9.40 -8.47 2.14
CA GLY A 51 -9.99 -7.77 3.28
C GLY A 51 -8.93 -7.09 4.17
N PHE A 52 -7.86 -6.58 3.57
CA PHE A 52 -6.85 -5.81 4.29
C PHE A 52 -7.41 -4.47 4.80
N ASP A 53 -8.37 -3.86 4.09
CA ASP A 53 -9.03 -2.63 4.54
C ASP A 53 -9.88 -2.82 5.80
N THR A 54 -10.29 -4.06 6.07
CA THR A 54 -11.15 -4.47 7.19
C THR A 54 -10.39 -5.26 8.25
N ASN A 55 -9.14 -5.66 7.97
CA ASN A 55 -8.31 -6.44 8.90
C ASN A 55 -6.87 -5.92 9.01
N GLU A 56 -6.66 -4.97 9.92
CA GLU A 56 -5.35 -4.33 10.14
C GLU A 56 -4.23 -5.30 10.56
N ASN A 57 -4.55 -6.37 11.29
CA ASN A 57 -3.53 -7.32 11.76
C ASN A 57 -2.79 -7.98 10.59
N SER A 58 -3.53 -8.32 9.55
CA SER A 58 -2.96 -8.94 8.34
C SER A 58 -2.10 -7.94 7.58
N LEU A 59 -2.52 -6.69 7.52
CA LEU A 59 -1.78 -5.60 6.91
C LEU A 59 -0.47 -5.31 7.66
N VAL A 60 -0.47 -5.38 8.99
CA VAL A 60 0.75 -5.23 9.81
C VAL A 60 1.75 -6.34 9.51
N VAL A 61 1.30 -7.60 9.41
CA VAL A 61 2.18 -8.73 9.05
C VAL A 61 2.74 -8.54 7.64
N LEU A 62 1.90 -8.21 6.66
CA LEU A 62 2.32 -7.93 5.29
C LEU A 62 3.36 -6.80 5.24
N THR A 63 3.14 -5.71 5.98
CA THR A 63 4.05 -4.56 6.05
C THR A 63 5.42 -4.98 6.56
N LYS A 64 5.50 -5.82 7.59
CA LYS A 64 6.77 -6.35 8.11
C LYS A 64 7.53 -7.13 7.03
N ILE A 65 6.84 -7.98 6.27
CA ILE A 65 7.45 -8.76 5.18
C ILE A 65 7.96 -7.84 4.07
N LEU A 66 7.16 -6.84 3.66
CA LEU A 66 7.55 -5.86 2.65
C LEU A 66 8.78 -5.05 3.08
N LEU A 67 8.83 -4.61 4.33
CA LEU A 67 9.98 -3.88 4.88
C LEU A 67 11.26 -4.73 4.93
N GLN A 68 11.14 -6.03 5.21
CA GLN A 68 12.28 -6.95 5.14
C GLN A 68 12.75 -7.20 3.71
N ARG A 69 11.83 -7.25 2.74
CA ARG A 69 12.18 -7.42 1.31
C ARG A 69 12.80 -6.16 0.72
N PHE A 70 12.44 -4.97 1.23
CA PHE A 70 12.92 -3.68 0.74
C PHE A 70 13.60 -2.84 1.83
N PRO A 71 14.70 -3.31 2.45
CA PRO A 71 15.30 -2.68 3.63
C PRO A 71 15.93 -1.31 3.34
N HIS A 72 16.18 -1.01 2.06
CA HIS A 72 16.83 0.23 1.62
C HIS A 72 15.86 1.38 1.36
N LEU A 73 14.54 1.12 1.38
CA LEU A 73 13.57 2.16 1.04
C LEU A 73 13.44 3.18 2.20
N PRO A 74 13.46 4.49 1.89
CA PRO A 74 13.32 5.53 2.91
C PRO A 74 11.88 5.54 3.44
N PRO A 75 11.65 5.28 4.75
CA PRO A 75 10.29 5.08 5.30
C PRO A 75 9.32 6.21 4.98
N ASN A 76 9.77 7.45 5.11
CA ASN A 76 8.96 8.65 4.87
C ASN A 76 8.57 8.88 3.40
N ARG A 77 8.95 7.97 2.49
CA ARG A 77 8.56 7.99 1.07
C ARG A 77 8.05 6.63 0.59
N VAL A 78 7.68 5.74 1.50
CA VAL A 78 7.03 4.48 1.17
C VAL A 78 5.59 4.56 1.63
N HIS A 79 4.69 4.23 0.72
CA HIS A 79 3.25 4.24 0.95
C HIS A 79 2.67 2.90 0.50
N ILE A 80 1.74 2.37 1.28
CA ILE A 80 0.95 1.22 0.87
C ILE A 80 -0.41 1.74 0.40
N LEU A 81 -0.77 1.43 -0.84
CA LEU A 81 -2.11 1.71 -1.36
C LEU A 81 -2.91 0.41 -1.40
N ILE A 82 -4.05 0.42 -0.72
CA ILE A 82 -5.04 -0.64 -0.81
C ILE A 82 -6.16 -0.10 -1.69
N HIS A 83 -6.36 -0.71 -2.85
CA HIS A 83 -7.43 -0.32 -3.77
C HIS A 83 -8.46 -1.43 -3.94
N SER A 84 -9.73 -1.05 -3.91
CA SER A 84 -10.87 -1.96 -4.12
C SER A 84 -11.93 -1.29 -4.98
N ARG A 85 -12.83 -2.10 -5.56
CA ARG A 85 -13.98 -1.57 -6.29
C ARG A 85 -15.02 -1.11 -5.29
N ASP A 86 -15.50 0.12 -5.45
CA ASP A 86 -16.53 0.70 -4.59
C ASP A 86 -17.36 1.68 -5.42
N MET A 87 -18.57 1.27 -5.78
CA MET A 87 -19.48 2.07 -6.61
C MET A 87 -20.09 3.24 -5.85
N SER A 88 -19.91 3.35 -4.53
CA SER A 88 -20.32 4.53 -3.76
C SER A 88 -19.35 5.71 -3.94
N LYS A 89 -18.13 5.47 -4.45
CA LYS A 89 -17.12 6.50 -4.74
C LYS A 89 -17.30 7.08 -6.15
N SER A 90 -16.96 8.35 -6.33
CA SER A 90 -17.16 9.06 -7.62
C SER A 90 -16.42 8.41 -8.80
N LEU A 91 -15.26 7.81 -8.53
CA LEU A 91 -14.42 7.13 -9.52
C LEU A 91 -14.62 5.60 -9.51
N GLY A 92 -15.65 5.09 -8.83
CA GLY A 92 -15.97 3.65 -8.78
C GLY A 92 -14.93 2.79 -8.05
N THR A 93 -13.98 3.41 -7.35
CA THR A 93 -12.94 2.72 -6.60
C THR A 93 -12.68 3.42 -5.28
N LYS A 94 -12.42 2.61 -4.26
CA LYS A 94 -11.92 3.06 -2.96
C LYS A 94 -10.41 2.85 -2.94
N VAL A 95 -9.65 3.88 -2.60
CA VAL A 95 -8.20 3.82 -2.44
C VAL A 95 -7.83 4.36 -1.07
N LEU A 96 -7.33 3.48 -0.22
CA LEU A 96 -6.78 3.82 1.09
C LEU A 96 -5.26 3.88 1.00
N ARG A 97 -4.69 4.99 1.48
CA ARG A 97 -3.26 5.20 1.57
C ARG A 97 -2.80 5.03 3.01
N TYR A 98 -1.85 4.15 3.24
CA TYR A 98 -1.15 3.99 4.51
C TYR A 98 0.28 4.50 4.37
N ASP A 99 0.70 5.28 5.35
CA ASP A 99 2.06 5.79 5.43
C ASP A 99 2.91 4.93 6.37
N LEU A 100 4.23 4.93 6.15
CA LEU A 100 5.18 4.35 7.08
C LEU A 100 5.80 5.46 7.93
N LEU A 101 5.71 5.29 9.24
CA LEU A 101 6.28 6.18 10.24
C LEU A 101 7.48 5.52 10.93
N ARG A 102 8.35 6.34 11.52
CA ARG A 102 9.32 5.86 12.50
C ARG A 102 8.78 6.10 13.89
N ASP A 103 8.85 5.08 14.73
CA ASP A 103 8.51 5.22 16.14
C ASP A 103 9.67 5.81 16.96
N GLU A 104 9.46 5.93 18.27
CA GLU A 104 10.44 6.44 19.24
C GLU A 104 11.73 5.59 19.27
N GLU A 105 11.63 4.29 18.98
CA GLU A 105 12.73 3.33 18.90
C GLU A 105 13.41 3.32 17.51
N ARG A 106 13.01 4.25 16.62
CA ARG A 106 13.46 4.37 15.22
C ARG A 106 13.09 3.17 14.34
N GLN A 107 12.20 2.30 14.80
CA GLN A 107 11.63 1.21 14.01
C GLN A 107 10.57 1.75 13.06
N VAL A 108 10.53 1.18 11.85
CA VAL A 108 9.55 1.56 10.83
C VAL A 108 8.25 0.80 11.09
N LYS A 109 7.16 1.53 11.24
CA LYS A 109 5.82 0.99 11.51
C LYS A 109 4.80 1.58 10.55
N LEU A 110 3.74 0.81 10.29
CA LEU A 110 2.58 1.28 9.55
C LEU A 110 1.81 2.32 10.39
N ASP A 111 1.47 3.45 9.80
CA ASP A 111 0.46 4.35 10.36
C ASP A 111 -0.91 3.66 10.27
N LYS A 112 -1.55 3.46 11.42
CA LYS A 112 -2.86 2.83 11.50
C LYS A 112 -4.01 3.76 11.10
N LYS A 113 -3.73 5.01 10.75
CA LYS A 113 -4.72 5.97 10.26
C LYS A 113 -4.58 6.13 8.74
N PRO A 114 -5.25 5.29 7.92
CA PRO A 114 -5.20 5.46 6.48
C PRO A 114 -5.86 6.78 6.04
N GLU A 115 -5.29 7.38 5.00
CA GLU A 115 -5.92 8.49 4.27
C GLU A 115 -6.79 7.93 3.15
N ASP A 116 -8.07 8.32 3.09
CA ASP A 116 -8.92 8.04 1.94
C ASP A 116 -8.54 8.99 0.78
N VAL A 117 -7.95 8.43 -0.26
CA VAL A 117 -7.50 9.17 -1.46
C VAL A 117 -8.33 8.81 -2.70
N SER A 118 -9.52 8.25 -2.51
CA SER A 118 -10.41 7.79 -3.59
C SER A 118 -10.85 8.91 -4.53
N GLU A 119 -10.93 10.16 -4.05
CA GLU A 119 -11.31 11.33 -4.86
C GLU A 119 -10.10 11.99 -5.55
N LYS A 120 -8.88 11.52 -5.28
CA LYS A 120 -7.66 12.05 -5.88
C LYS A 120 -7.34 11.25 -7.15
N SER A 121 -7.74 11.79 -8.31
CA SER A 121 -7.59 11.13 -9.63
C SER A 121 -6.19 10.59 -9.93
N GLY A 122 -5.13 11.25 -9.46
CA GLY A 122 -3.76 10.77 -9.60
C GLY A 122 -3.48 9.45 -8.86
N TYR A 123 -4.02 9.27 -7.65
CA TYR A 123 -3.89 8.02 -6.89
C TYR A 123 -4.71 6.90 -7.52
N VAL A 124 -5.94 7.21 -7.95
CA VAL A 124 -6.81 6.25 -8.64
C VAL A 124 -6.18 5.78 -9.94
N SER A 125 -5.73 6.69 -10.80
CA SER A 125 -5.05 6.35 -12.06
C SER A 125 -3.82 5.48 -11.80
N MET A 126 -3.04 5.78 -10.76
CA MET A 126 -1.90 4.96 -10.37
C MET A 126 -2.29 3.55 -9.93
N CYS A 127 -3.45 3.35 -9.33
CA CYS A 127 -3.95 2.02 -8.96
C CYS A 127 -4.55 1.27 -10.15
N THR A 128 -5.16 1.94 -11.13
CA THR A 128 -5.80 1.27 -12.26
C THR A 128 -4.81 0.78 -13.33
N PHE A 129 -3.69 1.48 -13.53
CA PHE A 129 -2.74 1.22 -14.63
C PHE A 129 -1.40 0.61 -14.19
#